data_AF-A0A2S7X284-F1
#
_entry.id   AF-A0A2S7X284-F1
#
_cell.length_a   1.000
_cell.length_b   1.000
_cell.length_c   1.000
_cell.angle_alpha   90.00
_cell.angle_beta   90.00
_cell.angle_gamma   90.00
#
_symmetry.space_group_name_H-M   'P 1'
#
loop_
_entity.id
_entity.type
_entity.pdbx_description
1 polymer ?
#
loop_
_entity_poly.entity_id
_entity_poly.type
_entity_poly.pdbx_seq_one_letter_code
_entity_poly.pdbx_strand_id
1 'polypeptide(L)'
;MSVTINRMITHAFALVMGLPKLSVFSLRYLLIGGGLFVSYEMCLSLALGMANSRNQAVEMSIINYLWPSLTVLFAVLASHKPVNKVIYPAILLSFFGVAWTLSGDQGLSITQLIENAASNPASYSLAFTGAFLWAIYCNITKKLANGKNAITWFFIATALALWIKYAVSDEGAIVMTSSAVIDLLLAGMIMGSGYALWNIGIIGGNMVLLATFSYFTPILSTFFSAWILDIELTIQFWQGVIMVTIASLLCWWFTREKS
;
A
#
# COMPACT_ATOMS: atom_id res chain seq x y z
N MET A 1 -20.74 24.36 5.09
CA MET A 1 -20.70 23.24 4.12
C MET A 1 -19.69 22.13 4.46
N SER A 2 -18.90 22.27 5.53
CA SER A 2 -17.96 21.25 6.04
C SER A 2 -18.66 20.07 6.77
N VAL A 3 -19.85 20.28 7.33
CA VAL A 3 -20.61 19.25 8.08
C VAL A 3 -21.30 18.23 7.16
N THR A 4 -21.69 18.64 5.94
CA THR A 4 -22.43 17.77 5.01
C THR A 4 -21.53 16.73 4.34
N ILE A 5 -20.26 17.07 4.10
CA ILE A 5 -19.26 16.20 3.46
C ILE A 5 -18.74 15.14 4.44
N ASN A 6 -18.45 15.53 5.70
CA ASN A 6 -18.12 14.58 6.75
C ASN A 6 -19.26 13.59 7.00
N ARG A 7 -20.53 14.03 6.85
CA ARG A 7 -21.66 13.10 6.92
C ARG A 7 -21.66 12.13 5.73
N MET A 8 -21.55 12.55 4.48
CA MET A 8 -21.67 11.60 3.35
C MET A 8 -20.59 10.50 3.34
N ILE A 9 -19.33 10.83 3.62
CA ILE A 9 -18.23 9.86 3.56
C ILE A 9 -18.30 8.89 4.75
N THR A 10 -18.56 9.40 5.97
CA THR A 10 -18.71 8.55 7.15
C THR A 10 -20.00 7.71 7.10
N HIS A 11 -21.09 8.21 6.51
CA HIS A 11 -22.34 7.46 6.38
C HIS A 11 -22.24 6.36 5.32
N ALA A 12 -21.60 6.62 4.17
CA ALA A 12 -21.39 5.60 3.13
C ALA A 12 -20.53 4.42 3.62
N PHE A 13 -19.51 4.69 4.44
CA PHE A 13 -18.65 3.65 4.99
C PHE A 13 -19.26 2.94 6.22
N ALA A 14 -19.97 3.68 7.09
CA ALA A 14 -20.67 3.10 8.24
C ALA A 14 -21.86 2.22 7.83
N LEU A 15 -22.54 2.54 6.72
CA LEU A 15 -23.65 1.74 6.19
C LEU A 15 -23.22 0.36 5.68
N VAL A 16 -21.97 0.19 5.22
CA VAL A 16 -21.49 -1.06 4.63
C VAL A 16 -20.85 -2.00 5.67
N MET A 17 -20.26 -1.48 6.74
CA MET A 17 -19.50 -2.28 7.71
C MET A 17 -19.99 -2.24 9.16
N GLY A 18 -20.84 -1.28 9.51
CA GLY A 18 -21.15 -0.98 10.90
C GLY A 18 -19.96 -0.40 11.66
N LEU A 19 -20.24 0.24 12.80
CA LEU A 19 -19.23 0.78 13.71
C LEU A 19 -19.07 -0.18 14.89
N PRO A 20 -18.05 -1.07 14.89
CA PRO A 20 -17.83 -1.95 16.02
C PRO A 20 -17.48 -1.14 17.26
N LYS A 21 -18.02 -1.53 18.41
CA LYS A 21 -17.78 -0.83 19.69
C LYS A 21 -16.28 -0.80 20.01
N LEU A 22 -15.73 0.39 20.25
CA LEU A 22 -14.30 0.58 20.56
C LEU A 22 -13.83 -0.22 21.76
N SER A 23 -14.71 -0.44 22.75
CA SER A 23 -14.44 -1.22 23.96
C SER A 23 -14.09 -2.69 23.70
N VAL A 24 -14.34 -3.19 22.49
CA VAL A 24 -14.06 -4.58 22.10
C VAL A 24 -12.58 -4.74 21.71
N PHE A 25 -11.89 -3.68 21.32
CA PHE A 25 -10.48 -3.73 20.90
C PHE A 25 -9.53 -3.48 22.06
N SER A 26 -8.34 -4.08 22.00
CA SER A 26 -7.29 -3.76 22.97
C SER A 26 -6.72 -2.37 22.66
N LEU A 27 -6.41 -1.58 23.70
CA LEU A 27 -5.82 -0.25 23.51
C LEU A 27 -4.50 -0.31 22.75
N ARG A 28 -3.69 -1.35 22.99
CA ARG A 28 -2.44 -1.59 22.26
C ARG A 28 -2.68 -1.79 20.77
N TYR A 29 -3.71 -2.55 20.39
CA TYR A 29 -4.05 -2.74 18.97
C TYR A 29 -4.53 -1.44 18.32
N LEU A 30 -5.39 -0.66 19.01
CA LEU A 30 -5.87 0.62 18.49
C LEU A 30 -4.74 1.62 18.27
N LEU A 31 -3.83 1.76 19.25
CA LEU A 31 -2.75 2.74 19.17
C LEU A 31 -1.64 2.31 18.20
N ILE A 32 -1.15 1.08 18.31
CA ILE A 32 -0.02 0.61 17.49
C ILE A 32 -0.49 0.27 16.07
N GLY A 33 -1.54 -0.56 15.97
CA GLY A 33 -2.11 -0.94 14.67
C GLY A 33 -2.69 0.25 13.93
N GLY A 34 -3.47 1.09 14.62
CA GLY A 34 -4.02 2.31 14.05
C GLY A 34 -2.96 3.32 13.67
N GLY A 35 -1.96 3.55 14.52
CA GLY A 35 -0.84 4.44 14.21
C GLY A 35 -0.07 4.01 12.96
N LEU A 36 0.31 2.73 12.87
CA LEU A 36 1.00 2.20 11.69
C LEU A 36 0.15 2.31 10.42
N PHE A 37 -1.15 1.99 10.51
CA PHE A 37 -2.06 2.08 9.38
C PHE A 37 -2.22 3.53 8.89
N VAL A 38 -2.50 4.46 9.81
CA VAL A 38 -2.66 5.88 9.47
C VAL A 38 -1.38 6.45 8.88
N SER A 39 -0.22 6.16 9.49
CA SER A 39 1.07 6.59 8.95
C SER A 39 1.33 6.03 7.56
N TYR A 40 1.03 4.75 7.32
CA TYR A 40 1.15 4.14 6.00
C TYR A 40 0.26 4.84 4.97
N GLU A 41 -1.04 5.00 5.25
CA GLU A 41 -1.98 5.62 4.33
C GLU A 41 -1.60 7.08 4.03
N MET A 42 -1.11 7.80 5.03
CA MET A 42 -0.57 9.15 4.84
C MET A 42 0.66 9.14 3.93
N CYS A 43 1.61 8.23 4.16
CA CYS A 43 2.79 8.08 3.31
C CYS A 43 2.40 7.76 1.86
N LEU A 44 1.51 6.79 1.65
CA LEU A 44 1.07 6.40 0.31
C LEU A 44 0.33 7.53 -0.40
N SER A 45 -0.64 8.16 0.27
CA SER A 45 -1.43 9.25 -0.30
C SER A 45 -0.57 10.45 -0.66
N LEU A 46 0.38 10.82 0.20
CA LEU A 46 1.29 11.92 -0.05
C LEU A 46 2.34 11.59 -1.12
N ALA A 47 2.89 10.37 -1.14
CA ALA A 47 3.80 9.96 -2.20
C ALA A 47 3.12 10.04 -3.58
N LEU A 48 1.90 9.53 -3.72
CA LEU A 48 1.16 9.63 -4.98
C LEU A 48 0.76 11.07 -5.31
N GLY A 49 0.30 11.83 -4.32
CA GLY A 49 -0.16 13.21 -4.51
C GLY A 49 0.96 14.22 -4.78
N MET A 50 2.18 13.95 -4.33
CA MET A 50 3.36 14.80 -4.56
C MET A 50 4.13 14.42 -5.84
N ALA A 51 3.72 13.38 -6.57
CA ALA A 51 4.40 12.95 -7.77
C ALA A 51 4.38 14.05 -8.86
N ASN A 52 5.56 14.37 -9.40
CA ASN A 52 5.76 15.41 -10.41
C ASN A 52 5.14 15.05 -11.77
N SER A 53 4.89 13.76 -12.02
CA SER A 53 4.35 13.26 -13.27
C SER A 53 3.53 11.99 -13.06
N ARG A 54 2.70 11.63 -14.06
CA ARG A 54 1.95 10.38 -14.09
C ARG A 54 2.87 9.16 -13.99
N ASN A 55 4.00 9.18 -14.70
CA ASN A 55 5.02 8.11 -14.62
C ASN A 55 5.59 8.00 -13.20
N GLN A 56 5.93 9.13 -12.56
CA GLN A 56 6.44 9.12 -11.19
C GLN A 56 5.39 8.57 -10.19
N ALA A 57 4.09 8.81 -10.41
CA ALA A 57 3.05 8.21 -9.57
C ALA A 57 3.00 6.67 -9.70
N VAL A 58 3.21 6.13 -10.91
CA VAL A 58 3.33 4.68 -11.11
C VAL A 58 4.60 4.14 -10.47
N GLU A 59 5.72 4.86 -10.57
CA GLU A 59 6.97 4.52 -9.87
C GLU A 59 6.78 4.44 -8.34
N MET A 60 6.09 5.40 -7.72
CA MET A 60 5.77 5.38 -6.29
C MET A 60 4.97 4.13 -5.91
N SER A 61 4.02 3.74 -6.76
CA SER A 61 3.23 2.52 -6.56
C SER A 61 4.10 1.27 -6.62
N ILE A 62 5.04 1.20 -7.57
CA ILE A 62 6.01 0.09 -7.69
C ILE A 62 6.95 0.00 -6.49
N ILE A 63 7.45 1.14 -6.00
CA ILE A 63 8.24 1.18 -4.76
C ILE A 63 7.40 0.64 -3.60
N ASN A 64 6.13 1.06 -3.49
CA ASN A 64 5.24 0.58 -2.43
C ASN A 64 5.01 -0.94 -2.53
N TYR A 65 4.99 -1.51 -3.74
CA TYR A 65 4.88 -2.97 -3.96
C TYR A 65 6.07 -3.80 -3.46
N LEU A 66 7.06 -3.22 -2.78
CA LEU A 66 8.00 -3.97 -1.94
C LEU A 66 7.34 -4.57 -0.69
N TRP A 67 6.18 -4.04 -0.28
CA TRP A 67 5.50 -4.45 0.95
C TRP A 67 5.24 -5.96 1.07
N PRO A 68 4.91 -6.75 0.02
CA PRO A 68 4.68 -8.19 0.18
C PRO A 68 5.96 -8.94 0.55
N SER A 69 7.06 -8.67 -0.17
CA SER A 69 8.39 -9.25 0.13
C SER A 69 8.86 -8.86 1.53
N LEU A 70 8.68 -7.60 1.92
CA LEU A 70 9.00 -7.11 3.27
C LEU A 70 8.14 -7.76 4.35
N THR A 71 6.85 -7.99 4.08
CA THR A 71 5.94 -8.66 5.00
C THR A 71 6.44 -10.07 5.30
N VAL A 72 6.87 -10.80 4.25
CA VAL A 72 7.46 -12.13 4.39
C VAL A 72 8.79 -12.06 5.13
N LEU A 73 9.67 -11.11 4.79
CA LEU A 73 10.94 -10.91 5.49
C LEU A 73 10.74 -10.72 6.99
N PHE A 74 9.85 -9.81 7.40
CA PHE A 74 9.59 -9.56 8.81
C PHE A 74 8.91 -10.74 9.50
N ALA A 75 8.03 -11.47 8.80
CA ALA A 75 7.46 -12.70 9.34
C ALA A 75 8.54 -13.77 9.61
N VAL A 76 9.48 -13.91 8.69
CA VAL A 76 10.62 -14.83 8.79
C VAL A 76 11.56 -14.42 9.93
N LEU A 77 11.94 -13.14 10.01
CA LEU A 77 12.81 -12.63 11.07
C LEU A 77 12.16 -12.73 12.47
N ALA A 78 10.83 -12.60 12.54
CA ALA A 78 10.07 -12.78 13.77
C ALA A 78 9.76 -14.24 14.09
N SER A 79 10.06 -15.18 13.17
CA SER A 79 9.85 -16.62 13.36
C SER A 79 11.10 -17.27 13.92
N HIS A 80 10.91 -18.21 14.85
CA HIS A 80 12.00 -19.05 15.38
C HIS A 80 12.17 -20.36 14.60
N LYS A 81 11.39 -20.57 13.54
CA LYS A 81 11.47 -21.79 12.71
C LYS A 81 12.54 -21.65 11.63
N PRO A 82 13.21 -22.75 11.23
CA PRO A 82 14.11 -22.72 10.09
C PRO A 82 13.33 -22.38 8.81
N VAL A 83 13.88 -21.48 8.01
CA VAL A 83 13.29 -21.00 6.75
C VAL A 83 14.19 -21.31 5.57
N ASN A 84 13.61 -21.39 4.38
CA ASN A 84 14.39 -21.62 3.18
C ASN A 84 15.24 -20.38 2.84
N LYS A 85 16.54 -20.58 2.62
CA LYS A 85 17.48 -19.50 2.27
C LYS A 85 17.16 -18.81 0.93
N VAL A 86 16.34 -19.41 0.06
CA VAL A 86 15.89 -18.79 -1.20
C VAL A 86 15.03 -17.53 -0.98
N ILE A 87 14.47 -17.33 0.22
CA ILE A 87 13.71 -16.12 0.55
C ILE A 87 14.58 -14.86 0.46
N TYR A 88 15.85 -14.92 0.89
CA TYR A 88 16.75 -13.76 0.85
C TYR A 88 17.04 -13.26 -0.58
N PRO A 89 17.48 -14.10 -1.54
CA PRO A 89 17.65 -13.66 -2.92
C PRO A 89 16.32 -13.29 -3.60
N ALA A 90 15.20 -13.91 -3.22
CA ALA A 90 13.89 -13.48 -3.71
C ALA A 90 13.55 -12.04 -3.26
N ILE A 91 13.81 -11.70 -2.00
CA ILE A 91 13.64 -10.32 -1.52
C ILE A 91 14.57 -9.37 -2.27
N LEU A 92 15.86 -9.71 -2.42
CA LEU A 92 16.81 -8.89 -3.18
C LEU A 92 16.34 -8.67 -4.63
N LEU A 93 15.74 -9.69 -5.25
CA LEU A 93 15.15 -9.57 -6.59
C LEU A 93 14.00 -8.53 -6.63
N SER A 94 13.19 -8.40 -5.56
CA SER A 94 12.16 -7.35 -5.52
C SER A 94 12.76 -5.94 -5.44
N PHE A 95 13.79 -5.73 -4.61
CA PHE A 95 14.50 -4.46 -4.57
C PHE A 95 15.18 -4.14 -5.90
N PHE A 96 15.79 -5.15 -6.53
CA PHE A 96 16.38 -5.02 -7.85
C PHE A 96 15.31 -4.67 -8.90
N GLY A 97 14.16 -5.33 -8.89
CA GLY A 97 13.05 -5.04 -9.80
C GLY A 97 12.56 -3.59 -9.68
N VAL A 98 12.43 -3.06 -8.47
CA VAL A 98 12.10 -1.64 -8.25
C VAL A 98 13.21 -0.73 -8.81
N ALA A 99 14.47 -0.97 -8.45
CA ALA A 99 15.58 -0.18 -8.98
C ALA A 99 15.63 -0.23 -10.52
N TRP A 100 15.31 -1.39 -11.11
CA TRP A 100 15.24 -1.61 -12.55
C TRP A 100 14.15 -0.77 -13.22
N THR A 101 12.95 -0.68 -12.61
CA THR A 101 11.86 0.19 -13.10
C THR A 101 12.22 1.67 -13.06
N LEU A 102 13.05 2.07 -12.09
CA LEU A 102 13.45 3.45 -11.87
C LEU A 102 14.68 3.88 -12.68
N SER A 103 15.34 2.97 -13.41
CA SER A 103 16.63 3.25 -14.08
C SER A 103 16.50 3.73 -15.53
N GLY A 104 15.30 4.01 -16.03
CA GLY A 104 15.09 4.48 -17.42
C GLY A 104 15.26 3.37 -18.46
N ASP A 105 15.64 3.72 -19.71
CA ASP A 105 15.72 2.80 -20.85
C ASP A 105 17.11 2.24 -21.15
N GLN A 106 18.14 2.69 -20.42
CA GLN A 106 19.54 2.34 -20.68
C GLN A 106 20.08 1.26 -19.73
N GLY A 107 19.19 0.46 -19.12
CA GLY A 107 19.56 -0.54 -18.12
C GLY A 107 19.69 0.05 -16.70
N LEU A 108 20.34 -0.69 -15.79
CA LEU A 108 20.53 -0.23 -14.42
C LEU A 108 21.56 0.91 -14.36
N SER A 109 21.11 2.12 -14.10
CA SER A 109 21.95 3.30 -13.92
C SER A 109 21.79 3.84 -12.49
N ILE A 110 22.82 3.64 -11.66
CA ILE A 110 22.83 4.17 -10.28
C ILE A 110 22.72 5.69 -10.30
N THR A 111 23.37 6.35 -11.26
CA THR A 111 23.28 7.80 -11.45
C THR A 111 21.85 8.24 -11.67
N GLN A 112 21.13 7.55 -12.57
CA GLN A 112 19.75 7.90 -12.89
C GLN A 112 18.79 7.60 -11.72
N LEU A 113 19.03 6.53 -10.96
CA LEU A 113 18.29 6.26 -9.74
C LEU A 113 18.45 7.38 -8.70
N ILE A 114 19.68 7.88 -8.52
CA ILE A 114 19.97 8.99 -7.61
C ILE A 114 19.32 10.28 -8.12
N GLU A 115 19.42 10.57 -9.41
CA GLU A 115 18.80 11.74 -10.03
C GLU A 115 17.28 11.72 -9.89
N ASN A 116 16.65 10.56 -10.14
CA ASN A 116 15.21 10.37 -9.96
C ASN A 116 14.81 10.59 -8.50
N ALA A 117 15.52 9.96 -7.55
CA ALA A 117 15.28 10.19 -6.12
C ALA A 117 15.48 11.65 -5.70
N ALA A 118 16.50 12.33 -6.24
CA ALA A 118 16.80 13.73 -5.97
C ALA A 118 15.78 14.70 -6.58
N SER A 119 15.06 14.30 -7.64
CA SER A 119 14.00 15.11 -8.25
C SER A 119 12.81 15.32 -7.32
N ASN A 120 12.52 14.36 -6.43
CA ASN A 120 11.42 14.42 -5.48
C ASN A 120 11.69 13.57 -4.23
N PRO A 121 12.67 13.95 -3.40
CA PRO A 121 13.15 13.10 -2.31
C PRO A 121 12.05 12.77 -1.30
N ALA A 122 11.10 13.69 -1.08
CA ALA A 122 9.96 13.47 -0.21
C ALA A 122 9.06 12.35 -0.73
N SER A 123 8.65 12.40 -2.00
CA SER A 123 7.77 11.39 -2.59
C SER A 123 8.39 9.98 -2.57
N TYR A 124 9.64 9.83 -3.04
CA TYR A 124 10.33 8.53 -3.03
C TYR A 124 10.52 8.00 -1.60
N SER A 125 10.87 8.87 -0.65
CA SER A 125 11.05 8.47 0.75
C SER A 125 9.74 8.02 1.39
N LEU A 126 8.64 8.70 1.10
CA LEU A 126 7.31 8.35 1.60
C LEU A 126 6.82 7.02 1.01
N ALA A 127 6.98 6.79 -0.30
CA ALA A 127 6.62 5.51 -0.93
C ALA A 127 7.43 4.34 -0.33
N PHE A 128 8.74 4.54 -0.18
CA PHE A 128 9.62 3.53 0.41
C PHE A 128 9.28 3.25 1.87
N THR A 129 9.11 4.30 2.68
CA THR A 129 8.72 4.16 4.10
C THR A 129 7.35 3.50 4.23
N GLY A 130 6.41 3.83 3.35
CA GLY A 130 5.09 3.21 3.28
C GLY A 130 5.17 1.69 3.16
N ALA A 131 6.01 1.17 2.26
CA ALA A 131 6.19 -0.27 2.10
C ALA A 131 6.61 -0.98 3.40
N PHE A 132 7.51 -0.36 4.18
CA PHE A 132 7.95 -0.88 5.48
C PHE A 132 6.85 -0.79 6.54
N LEU A 133 6.17 0.36 6.64
CA LEU A 133 5.08 0.56 7.59
C LEU A 133 3.96 -0.47 7.38
N TRP A 134 3.58 -0.73 6.13
CA TRP A 134 2.57 -1.73 5.80
C TRP A 134 3.02 -3.15 6.16
N ALA A 135 4.27 -3.49 5.87
CA ALA A 135 4.82 -4.81 6.19
C ALA A 135 4.87 -5.05 7.71
N ILE A 136 5.23 -4.03 8.49
CA ILE A 136 5.22 -4.07 9.95
C ILE A 136 3.78 -4.15 10.46
N TYR A 137 2.86 -3.34 9.92
CA TYR A 137 1.44 -3.37 10.22
C TYR A 137 0.85 -4.77 10.05
N CYS A 138 1.10 -5.42 8.91
CA CYS A 138 0.60 -6.77 8.63
C CYS A 138 1.07 -7.79 9.69
N ASN A 139 2.34 -7.73 10.09
CA ASN A 139 2.91 -8.65 11.07
C ASN A 139 2.44 -8.39 12.51
N ILE A 140 2.35 -7.12 12.92
CA ILE A 140 1.93 -6.73 14.27
C ILE A 140 0.42 -6.92 14.45
N THR A 141 -0.38 -6.51 13.46
CA THR A 141 -1.85 -6.64 13.49
C THR A 141 -2.26 -8.08 13.65
N LYS A 142 -1.61 -9.02 12.94
CA LYS A 142 -1.87 -10.46 13.11
C LYS A 142 -1.72 -10.93 14.56
N LYS A 143 -0.77 -10.37 15.31
CA LYS A 143 -0.51 -10.72 16.73
C LYS A 143 -1.45 -9.98 17.70
N LEU A 144 -1.77 -8.72 17.44
CA LEU A 144 -2.52 -7.86 18.37
C LEU A 144 -4.03 -7.84 18.17
N ALA A 145 -4.50 -8.10 16.95
CA ALA A 145 -5.92 -8.00 16.60
C ALA A 145 -6.78 -9.06 17.31
N ASN A 146 -6.21 -10.22 17.64
CA ASN A 146 -6.92 -11.33 18.31
C ASN A 146 -8.26 -11.66 17.62
N GLY A 147 -8.26 -11.72 16.29
CA GLY A 147 -9.44 -11.98 15.45
C GLY A 147 -10.42 -10.81 15.28
N LYS A 148 -10.11 -9.63 15.83
CA LYS A 148 -10.98 -8.44 15.77
C LYS A 148 -10.49 -7.43 14.74
N ASN A 149 -11.42 -6.92 13.93
CA ASN A 149 -11.13 -5.98 12.86
C ASN A 149 -11.50 -4.54 13.25
N ALA A 150 -10.50 -3.66 13.39
CA ALA A 150 -10.69 -2.23 13.68
C ALA A 150 -10.50 -1.31 12.45
N ILE A 151 -10.49 -1.86 11.23
CA ILE A 151 -10.12 -1.14 10.00
C ILE A 151 -11.00 0.10 9.76
N THR A 152 -12.29 0.04 10.09
CA THR A 152 -13.21 1.18 9.98
C THR A 152 -12.74 2.36 10.82
N TRP A 153 -12.28 2.11 12.05
CA TRP A 153 -11.73 3.16 12.91
C TRP A 153 -10.40 3.69 12.39
N PHE A 154 -9.58 2.83 11.78
CA PHE A 154 -8.31 3.26 11.19
C PHE A 154 -8.55 4.16 9.98
N PHE A 155 -9.51 3.84 9.11
CA PHE A 155 -9.90 4.72 7.99
C PHE A 155 -10.46 6.07 8.45
N ILE A 156 -11.30 6.07 9.49
CA ILE A 156 -11.79 7.33 10.08
C ILE A 156 -10.61 8.16 10.58
N ALA A 157 -9.66 7.54 11.29
CA ALA A 157 -8.47 8.22 11.77
C ALA A 157 -7.59 8.75 10.63
N THR A 158 -7.41 7.97 9.55
CA THR A 158 -6.68 8.40 8.35
C THR A 158 -7.35 9.61 7.70
N ALA A 159 -8.67 9.56 7.50
CA ALA A 159 -9.41 10.68 6.92
C ALA A 159 -9.26 11.94 7.78
N LEU A 160 -9.38 11.82 9.11
CA LEU A 160 -9.16 12.93 10.03
C LEU A 160 -7.73 13.48 9.95
N ALA A 161 -6.71 12.61 9.88
CA ALA A 161 -5.32 13.02 9.78
C ALA A 161 -5.03 13.79 8.48
N LEU A 162 -5.58 13.33 7.35
CA LEU A 162 -5.45 14.02 6.06
C LEU A 162 -6.19 15.36 6.05
N TRP A 163 -7.38 15.44 6.65
CA TRP A 163 -8.11 16.70 6.80
C TRP A 163 -7.37 17.70 7.69
N ILE A 164 -6.79 17.23 8.80
CA ILE A 164 -5.94 18.07 9.66
C ILE A 164 -4.73 18.56 8.87
N LYS A 165 -4.04 17.68 8.14
CA LYS A 165 -2.90 18.05 7.28
C LYS A 165 -3.29 19.12 6.26
N TYR A 166 -4.44 18.96 5.60
CA TYR A 166 -4.96 19.94 4.65
C TYR A 166 -5.26 21.29 5.34
N ALA A 167 -5.92 21.27 6.50
CA ALA A 167 -6.32 22.47 7.23
C ALA A 167 -5.13 23.30 7.77
N VAL A 168 -3.99 22.65 8.06
CA VAL A 168 -2.77 23.33 8.52
C VAL A 168 -1.78 23.62 7.39
N SER A 169 -2.03 23.13 6.18
CA SER A 169 -1.17 23.35 5.02
C SER A 169 -1.58 24.61 4.24
N ASP A 170 -0.64 25.18 3.51
CA ASP A 170 -0.87 26.31 2.59
C ASP A 170 -1.48 25.86 1.23
N GLU A 171 -2.08 24.66 1.18
CA GLU A 171 -2.69 24.11 -0.02
C GLU A 171 -3.93 24.91 -0.44
N GLY A 172 -4.10 25.07 -1.75
CA GLY A 172 -5.24 25.81 -2.31
C GLY A 172 -6.60 25.19 -1.99
N ALA A 173 -7.66 25.96 -2.22
CA ALA A 173 -9.03 25.46 -2.07
C ALA A 173 -9.27 24.27 -3.02
N ILE A 174 -9.80 23.16 -2.49
CA ILE A 174 -10.14 21.98 -3.29
C ILE A 174 -11.27 22.35 -4.26
N VAL A 175 -11.00 22.21 -5.57
CA VAL A 175 -12.00 22.41 -6.62
C VAL A 175 -12.78 21.12 -6.82
N MET A 176 -14.03 21.10 -6.38
CA MET A 176 -14.92 19.94 -6.50
C MET A 176 -15.71 20.01 -7.80
N THR A 177 -15.15 19.48 -8.89
CA THR A 177 -15.90 19.26 -10.13
C THR A 177 -16.77 18.01 -10.01
N SER A 178 -17.83 17.91 -10.82
CA SER A 178 -18.68 16.71 -10.83
C SER A 178 -17.90 15.43 -11.16
N SER A 179 -16.91 15.52 -12.06
CA SER A 179 -16.02 14.38 -12.37
C SER A 179 -15.17 13.99 -11.17
N ALA A 180 -14.53 14.95 -10.50
CA ALA A 180 -13.71 14.69 -9.31
C ALA A 180 -14.52 14.06 -8.17
N VAL A 181 -15.79 14.44 -8.01
CA VAL A 181 -16.69 13.82 -7.02
C VAL A 181 -16.98 12.36 -7.37
N ILE A 182 -17.24 12.07 -8.65
CA ILE A 182 -17.47 10.68 -9.11
C ILE A 182 -16.22 9.85 -8.90
N ASP A 183 -15.05 10.35 -9.30
CA ASP A 183 -13.77 9.66 -9.15
C ASP A 183 -13.46 9.40 -7.67
N LEU A 184 -13.68 10.39 -6.80
CA LEU A 184 -13.51 10.25 -5.36
C LEU A 184 -14.43 9.17 -4.76
N LEU A 185 -15.70 9.14 -5.16
CA LEU A 185 -16.65 8.13 -4.68
C LEU A 185 -16.27 6.73 -5.16
N LEU A 186 -15.92 6.59 -6.44
CA LEU A 186 -15.48 5.31 -7.00
C LEU A 186 -14.19 4.81 -6.34
N ALA A 187 -13.17 5.68 -6.23
CA ALA A 187 -11.92 5.35 -5.56
C ALA A 187 -12.15 4.96 -4.09
N GLY A 188 -12.97 5.73 -3.36
CA GLY A 188 -13.32 5.44 -1.98
C GLY A 188 -14.04 4.11 -1.80
N MET A 189 -14.98 3.76 -2.70
CA MET A 189 -15.65 2.45 -2.68
C MET A 189 -14.67 1.31 -2.99
N ILE A 190 -13.87 1.43 -4.05
CA ILE A 190 -12.91 0.40 -4.46
C ILE A 190 -11.86 0.17 -3.37
N MET A 191 -11.26 1.25 -2.84
CA MET A 191 -10.30 1.15 -1.75
C MET A 191 -10.97 0.56 -0.51
N GLY A 192 -12.12 1.09 -0.09
CA GLY A 192 -12.81 0.61 1.10
C GLY A 192 -13.14 -0.88 1.04
N SER A 193 -13.68 -1.34 -0.09
CA SER A 193 -13.95 -2.76 -0.34
C SER A 193 -12.66 -3.59 -0.40
N GLY A 194 -11.58 -3.07 -0.99
CA GLY A 194 -10.29 -3.74 -1.04
C GLY A 194 -9.71 -4.03 0.35
N TYR A 195 -9.65 -3.03 1.23
CA TYR A 195 -9.13 -3.21 2.60
C TYR A 195 -10.06 -4.04 3.48
N ALA A 196 -11.36 -3.92 3.27
CA ALA A 196 -12.36 -4.77 3.90
C ALA A 196 -12.11 -6.26 3.60
N LEU A 197 -12.03 -6.60 2.31
CA LEU A 197 -11.76 -7.96 1.85
C LEU A 197 -10.39 -8.45 2.29
N TRP A 198 -9.37 -7.58 2.26
CA TRP A 198 -8.04 -7.87 2.78
C TRP A 198 -8.08 -8.32 4.24
N ASN A 199 -8.81 -7.59 5.09
CA ASN A 199 -8.87 -7.92 6.50
C ASN A 199 -9.72 -9.16 6.80
N ILE A 200 -10.81 -9.38 6.06
CA ILE A 200 -11.54 -10.66 6.08
C ILE A 200 -10.60 -11.82 5.70
N GLY A 201 -9.79 -11.62 4.66
CA GLY A 201 -8.82 -12.59 4.19
C GLY A 201 -7.72 -12.92 5.21
N ILE A 202 -7.20 -11.92 5.93
CA ILE A 202 -6.20 -12.10 7.00
C ILE A 202 -6.79 -12.86 8.20
N ILE A 203 -8.04 -12.59 8.58
CA ILE A 203 -8.63 -13.11 9.82
C ILE A 203 -9.25 -14.51 9.64
N GLY A 204 -9.86 -14.81 8.48
CA GLY A 204 -10.61 -16.06 8.29
C GLY A 204 -10.59 -16.65 6.89
N GLY A 205 -9.85 -16.08 5.94
CA GLY A 205 -9.80 -16.55 4.57
C GLY A 205 -8.72 -17.59 4.29
N ASN A 206 -8.73 -18.12 3.06
CA ASN A 206 -7.60 -18.87 2.53
C ASN A 206 -6.44 -17.90 2.26
N MET A 207 -5.56 -17.72 3.25
CA MET A 207 -4.38 -16.85 3.16
C MET A 207 -3.52 -17.16 1.92
N VAL A 208 -3.51 -18.40 1.44
CA VAL A 208 -2.78 -18.77 0.23
C VAL A 208 -3.40 -18.13 -1.01
N LEU A 209 -4.73 -18.17 -1.16
CA LEU A 209 -5.42 -17.56 -2.30
C LEU A 209 -5.27 -16.02 -2.31
N LEU A 210 -5.41 -15.39 -1.13
CA LEU A 210 -5.22 -13.94 -0.97
C LEU A 210 -3.79 -13.52 -1.32
N ALA A 211 -2.81 -14.29 -0.85
CA ALA A 211 -1.40 -14.08 -1.18
C ALA A 211 -1.17 -14.20 -2.69
N THR A 212 -1.67 -15.24 -3.35
CA THR A 212 -1.52 -15.44 -4.81
C THR A 212 -2.05 -14.26 -5.61
N PHE A 213 -3.27 -13.76 -5.35
CA PHE A 213 -3.80 -12.59 -6.05
C PHE A 213 -3.02 -11.30 -5.75
N SER A 214 -2.55 -11.15 -4.51
CA SER A 214 -1.75 -9.99 -4.11
C SER A 214 -0.42 -9.91 -4.85
N TYR A 215 0.16 -11.06 -5.21
CA TYR A 215 1.42 -11.09 -5.94
C TYR A 215 1.29 -10.70 -7.42
N PHE A 216 0.10 -10.80 -8.01
CA PHE A 216 -0.17 -10.23 -9.33
C PHE A 216 -0.56 -8.76 -9.31
N THR A 217 -0.74 -8.18 -8.11
CA THR A 217 -1.14 -6.78 -7.96
C THR A 217 -0.16 -5.81 -8.63
N PRO A 218 1.19 -5.98 -8.57
CA PRO A 218 2.10 -5.08 -9.28
C PRO A 218 1.85 -5.06 -10.79
N ILE A 219 1.66 -6.22 -11.43
CA ILE A 219 1.39 -6.31 -12.87
C ILE A 219 0.05 -5.68 -13.23
N LEU A 220 -1.02 -6.08 -12.54
CA LEU A 220 -2.37 -5.59 -12.81
C LEU A 220 -2.47 -4.09 -12.55
N SER A 221 -1.95 -3.61 -11.43
CA SER A 221 -1.93 -2.19 -11.08
C SER A 221 -1.14 -1.36 -12.07
N THR A 222 0.03 -1.84 -12.51
CA THR A 222 0.82 -1.16 -13.54
C THR A 222 0.05 -1.08 -14.85
N PHE A 223 -0.58 -2.17 -15.28
CA PHE A 223 -1.39 -2.20 -16.49
C PHE A 223 -2.56 -1.21 -16.44
N PHE A 224 -3.37 -1.27 -15.37
CA PHE A 224 -4.49 -0.35 -15.22
C PHE A 224 -4.03 1.09 -15.03
N SER A 225 -2.92 1.34 -14.33
CA SER A 225 -2.36 2.68 -14.18
C SER A 225 -1.90 3.23 -15.52
N ALA A 226 -1.18 2.45 -16.33
CA ALA A 226 -0.77 2.84 -17.67
C ALA A 226 -1.97 3.19 -18.56
N TRP A 227 -3.02 2.36 -18.50
CA TRP A 227 -4.24 2.56 -19.28
C TRP A 227 -5.05 3.78 -18.82
N ILE A 228 -5.27 3.95 -17.51
CA ILE A 228 -6.06 5.06 -16.94
C ILE A 228 -5.32 6.39 -17.07
N LEU A 229 -4.00 6.38 -16.85
CA LEU A 229 -3.16 7.58 -16.92
C LEU A 229 -2.71 7.91 -18.34
N ASP A 230 -3.06 7.07 -19.32
CA ASP A 230 -2.69 7.24 -20.74
C ASP A 230 -1.17 7.46 -20.90
N ILE A 231 -0.38 6.54 -20.33
CA ILE A 231 1.09 6.57 -20.39
C ILE A 231 1.64 5.30 -21.02
N GLU A 232 2.70 5.46 -21.80
CA GLU A 232 3.48 4.33 -22.31
C GLU A 232 4.60 3.99 -21.32
N LEU A 233 4.60 2.75 -20.85
CA LEU A 233 5.64 2.21 -19.99
C LEU A 233 6.63 1.40 -20.82
N THR A 234 7.90 1.58 -20.50
CA THR A 234 8.98 0.99 -21.27
C THR A 234 9.10 -0.51 -21.01
N ILE A 235 9.73 -1.25 -21.92
CA ILE A 235 9.96 -2.68 -21.73
C ILE A 235 10.76 -2.96 -20.45
N GLN A 236 11.70 -2.06 -20.11
CA GLN A 236 12.50 -2.14 -18.91
C GLN A 236 11.63 -2.01 -17.65
N PHE A 237 10.66 -1.09 -17.68
CA PHE A 237 9.68 -0.96 -16.61
C PHE A 237 8.92 -2.27 -16.38
N TRP A 238 8.38 -2.87 -17.45
CA TRP A 238 7.66 -4.14 -17.34
C TRP A 238 8.52 -5.29 -16.80
N GLN A 239 9.78 -5.37 -17.20
CA GLN A 239 10.72 -6.34 -16.65
C GLN A 239 10.87 -6.19 -15.13
N GLY A 240 10.99 -4.97 -14.63
CA GLY A 240 11.11 -4.71 -13.19
C GLY A 240 9.84 -5.11 -12.43
N VAL A 241 8.65 -4.80 -12.98
CA VAL A 241 7.36 -5.23 -12.40
C VAL A 241 7.23 -6.76 -12.36
N ILE A 242 7.68 -7.45 -13.40
CA ILE A 242 7.74 -8.91 -13.44
C ILE A 242 8.70 -9.45 -12.38
N MET A 243 9.89 -8.84 -12.21
CA MET A 243 10.85 -9.23 -11.17
C MET A 243 10.26 -9.09 -9.76
N VAL A 244 9.57 -8.00 -9.46
CA VAL A 244 8.88 -7.78 -8.16
C VAL A 244 7.80 -8.84 -7.93
N THR A 245 7.06 -9.19 -8.98
CA THR A 245 6.01 -10.23 -8.92
C THR A 245 6.59 -11.61 -8.67
N ILE A 246 7.61 -12.00 -9.43
CA ILE A 246 8.31 -13.29 -9.28
C ILE A 246 8.93 -13.39 -7.88
N ALA A 247 9.60 -12.33 -7.40
CA ALA A 247 10.15 -12.25 -6.07
C ALA A 247 9.10 -12.54 -4.98
N SER A 248 7.93 -11.91 -5.10
CA SER A 248 6.84 -12.08 -4.14
C SER A 248 6.26 -13.51 -4.17
N LEU A 249 6.10 -14.08 -5.38
CA LEU A 249 5.69 -15.48 -5.57
C LEU A 249 6.69 -16.48 -4.99
N LEU A 250 7.99 -16.24 -5.16
CA LEU A 250 9.05 -17.09 -4.57
C LEU A 250 9.00 -17.01 -3.05
N CYS A 251 8.89 -15.80 -2.48
CA CYS A 251 8.77 -15.61 -1.04
C CYS A 251 7.60 -16.43 -0.46
N TRP A 252 6.46 -16.44 -1.13
CA TRP A 252 5.32 -17.26 -0.74
C TRP A 252 5.55 -18.76 -0.90
N TRP A 253 6.05 -19.19 -2.05
CA TRP A 253 6.25 -20.61 -2.35
C TRP A 253 7.12 -21.31 -1.30
N PHE A 254 8.11 -20.59 -0.78
CA PHE A 254 9.04 -21.07 0.23
C PHE A 254 8.61 -20.85 1.68
N THR A 255 7.51 -20.12 1.90
CA THR A 255 6.94 -19.90 3.25
C THR A 255 5.58 -20.53 3.46
N ARG A 256 4.93 -21.06 2.42
CA ARG A 256 3.69 -21.83 2.56
C ARG A 256 3.94 -23.07 3.43
N GLU A 257 3.03 -23.32 4.37
CA GLU A 257 3.02 -24.58 5.10
C GLU A 257 2.65 -25.70 4.12
N LYS A 258 3.44 -26.77 4.07
CA LYS A 258 3.06 -27.97 3.31
C LYS A 258 1.92 -28.64 4.07
N SER A 259 0.72 -28.62 3.50
CA SER A 259 -0.39 -29.47 3.94
C SER A 259 -0.05 -30.95 3.78
#